data_AF-A0A931QDQ3-F1
#
_entry.id   AF-A0A931QDQ3-F1
#
_cell.length_a   1.000
_cell.length_b   1.000
_cell.length_c   1.000
_cell.angle_alpha   90.00
_cell.angle_beta   90.00
_cell.angle_gamma   90.00
#
_symmetry.space_group_name_H-M   'P 1'
#
loop_
_entity.id
_entity.type
_entity.pdbx_description
1 polymer ?
#
loop_
_entity_poly.entity_id
_entity_poly.type
_entity_poly.pdbx_seq_one_letter_code
_entity_poly.pdbx_strand_id
1 'polypeptide(L)'
;IGTCTNARYEDIEIVANMLKGKKVNPFTRVIVTPASERIYKKAMKNGLIEILMEAGCTVTGTGCGACIGRHGGILAAGERALTTMNRNFIGRMGSPQAEIYLASPATAAATALTGRITDPRGYLA
;
A
#
# COMPACT_ATOMS: atom_id res chain seq x y z
N ILE A 1 1.43 0.29 -0.73
CA ILE A 1 1.42 1.00 0.57
C ILE A 1 2.73 0.70 1.27
N GLY A 2 3.52 1.73 1.51
CA GLY A 2 4.72 1.64 2.33
C GLY A 2 6.02 1.69 1.55
N THR A 3 6.92 2.52 2.08
CA THR A 3 8.33 2.74 1.70
C THR A 3 9.03 3.39 2.90
N CYS A 4 10.30 3.79 2.77
CA CYS A 4 10.99 4.60 3.78
C CYS A 4 10.26 5.93 4.11
N THR A 5 9.31 6.38 3.27
CA THR A 5 8.62 7.65 3.47
C THR A 5 7.30 7.54 4.24
N ASN A 6 6.48 6.51 4.00
CA ASN A 6 5.13 6.43 4.57
C ASN A 6 4.72 4.97 4.88
N ALA A 7 5.52 4.31 5.72
CA ALA A 7 5.22 3.00 6.32
C ALA A 7 5.55 2.97 7.82
N ARG A 8 5.33 4.09 8.50
CA ARG A 8 5.40 4.18 9.96
C ARG A 8 4.26 3.38 10.58
N TYR A 9 4.31 3.21 11.89
CA TYR A 9 3.28 2.47 12.59
C TYR A 9 1.89 3.12 12.39
N GLU A 10 1.84 4.44 12.43
CA GLU A 10 0.62 5.24 12.27
C GLU A 10 0.05 5.11 10.84
N ASP A 11 0.92 5.04 9.83
CA ASP A 11 0.50 4.83 8.44
C ASP A 11 -0.17 3.46 8.26
N ILE A 12 0.41 2.41 8.86
CA ILE A 12 -0.15 1.05 8.82
C ILE A 12 -1.47 0.99 9.60
N GLU A 13 -1.54 1.66 10.75
CA GLU A 13 -2.74 1.71 11.59
C GLU A 13 -3.92 2.38 10.87
N ILE A 14 -3.69 3.51 10.19
CA ILE A 14 -4.71 4.15 9.35
C ILE A 14 -5.27 3.17 8.32
N VAL A 15 -4.39 2.51 7.58
CA VAL A 15 -4.79 1.58 6.51
C VAL A 15 -5.53 0.38 7.08
N ALA A 16 -4.99 -0.25 8.13
CA ALA A 16 -5.61 -1.41 8.77
C ALA A 16 -7.00 -1.08 9.32
N ASN A 17 -7.16 0.05 10.00
CA ASN A 17 -8.46 0.47 10.54
C ASN A 17 -9.50 0.71 9.44
N MET A 18 -9.11 1.37 8.34
CA MET A 18 -10.01 1.60 7.21
C MET A 18 -10.45 0.31 6.50
N LEU A 19 -9.56 -0.69 6.47
CA LEU A 19 -9.79 -2.00 5.83
C LEU A 19 -10.41 -3.05 6.77
N LYS A 20 -10.49 -2.79 8.08
CA LYS A 20 -10.99 -3.75 9.07
C LYS A 20 -12.40 -4.25 8.73
N GLY A 21 -12.55 -5.58 8.66
CA GLY A 21 -13.82 -6.23 8.32
C GLY A 21 -14.27 -6.05 6.87
N LYS A 22 -13.42 -5.50 5.99
CA LYS A 22 -13.70 -5.28 4.56
C LYS A 22 -12.73 -6.11 3.71
N LYS A 23 -13.01 -6.20 2.42
CA LYS A 23 -12.12 -6.82 1.42
C LYS A 23 -11.69 -5.77 0.41
N VAL A 24 -10.43 -5.84 -0.02
CA VAL A 24 -9.92 -5.02 -1.12
C VAL A 24 -10.64 -5.40 -2.42
N ASN A 25 -10.71 -4.46 -3.37
CA ASN A 25 -11.34 -4.70 -4.66
C ASN A 25 -10.64 -5.86 -5.38
N PRO A 26 -11.38 -6.82 -5.97
CA PRO A 26 -10.80 -8.03 -6.59
C PRO A 26 -9.87 -7.75 -7.76
N PHE A 27 -9.99 -6.59 -8.41
CA PHE A 27 -9.11 -6.16 -9.50
C PHE A 27 -7.93 -5.32 -9.03
N THR A 28 -7.71 -5.19 -7.72
CA THR A 28 -6.64 -4.38 -7.14
C THR A 28 -5.70 -5.23 -6.29
N ARG A 29 -4.44 -5.32 -6.70
CA ARG A 29 -3.38 -5.91 -5.88
C ARG A 29 -2.88 -4.91 -4.86
N VAL A 30 -3.08 -5.19 -3.57
CA VAL A 30 -2.64 -4.31 -2.47
C VAL A 30 -1.41 -4.91 -1.79
N ILE A 31 -0.31 -4.17 -1.85
CA ILE A 31 0.97 -4.58 -1.26
C ILE A 31 1.31 -3.63 -0.12
N VAL A 32 1.60 -4.18 1.06
CA VAL A 32 1.98 -3.43 2.26
C VAL A 32 3.40 -3.78 2.67
N THR A 33 4.29 -2.79 2.73
CA THR A 33 5.71 -2.96 3.08
C THR A 33 6.05 -2.11 4.31
N PRO A 34 6.16 -2.70 5.52
CA PRO A 34 6.52 -1.98 6.73
C PRO A 34 7.93 -1.36 6.66
N ALA A 35 8.13 -0.15 7.21
CA ALA A 35 9.38 0.60 7.06
C ALA A 35 10.58 -0.03 7.79
N SER A 36 10.34 -0.79 8.86
CA SER A 36 11.40 -1.42 9.66
C SER A 36 10.87 -2.64 10.40
N GLU A 37 11.79 -3.48 10.88
CA GLU A 37 11.44 -4.68 11.64
C GLU A 37 10.73 -4.33 12.95
N ARG A 38 11.15 -3.23 13.60
CA ARG A 38 10.51 -2.70 14.80
C ARG A 38 9.04 -2.35 14.54
N ILE A 39 8.75 -1.68 13.43
CA ILE A 39 7.38 -1.32 13.04
C ILE A 39 6.58 -2.57 12.69
N TYR A 40 7.17 -3.49 11.93
CA TYR A 40 6.51 -4.75 11.59
C TYR A 40 6.11 -5.51 12.86
N LYS A 41 7.07 -5.79 13.76
CA LYS A 41 6.81 -6.49 15.03
C LYS A 41 5.75 -5.80 15.87
N LYS A 42 5.77 -4.46 15.95
CA LYS A 42 4.75 -3.68 16.67
C LYS A 42 3.37 -3.84 16.02
N ALA A 43 3.27 -3.69 14.70
CA ALA A 43 2.01 -3.85 13.97
C ALA A 43 1.46 -5.27 14.07
N MET A 44 2.33 -6.29 14.07
CA MET A 44 1.96 -7.69 14.25
C MET A 44 1.41 -7.94 15.65
N LYS A 45 2.11 -7.49 16.70
CA LYS A 45 1.66 -7.61 18.09
C LYS A 45 0.29 -6.96 18.33
N ASN A 46 0.00 -5.88 17.61
CA ASN A 46 -1.25 -5.13 17.71
C ASN A 46 -2.35 -5.64 16.75
N GLY A 47 -2.14 -6.77 16.05
CA GLY A 47 -3.14 -7.38 15.16
C GLY A 47 -3.34 -6.64 13.83
N LEU A 48 -2.59 -5.57 13.54
CA LEU A 48 -2.76 -4.78 12.32
C LEU A 48 -2.40 -5.59 11.06
N ILE A 49 -1.38 -6.44 11.16
CA ILE A 49 -0.95 -7.31 10.05
C ILE A 49 -2.03 -8.32 9.69
N GLU A 50 -2.67 -8.91 10.70
CA GLU A 50 -3.76 -9.86 10.52
C GLU A 50 -4.95 -9.21 9.83
N ILE A 51 -5.37 -8.02 10.28
CA ILE A 51 -6.44 -7.23 9.64
C ILE A 51 -6.14 -6.98 8.15
N LEU A 52 -4.90 -6.61 7.82
CA LEU A 52 -4.51 -6.36 6.44
C LEU A 52 -4.54 -7.63 5.58
N MET A 53 -4.07 -8.75 6.12
CA MET A 53 -4.10 -10.04 5.43
C MET A 53 -5.54 -10.53 5.23
N GLU A 54 -6.39 -10.39 6.26
CA GLU A 54 -7.82 -10.68 6.17
C GLU A 54 -8.49 -9.81 5.11
N ALA A 55 -8.11 -8.54 4.96
CA ALA A 55 -8.64 -7.68 3.91
C ALA A 55 -8.21 -8.11 2.49
N GLY A 56 -7.24 -9.01 2.35
CA GLY A 56 -6.69 -9.46 1.08
C GLY A 56 -5.40 -8.73 0.66
N CYS A 57 -4.76 -8.00 1.57
CA CYS A 57 -3.47 -7.37 1.31
C CYS A 57 -2.34 -8.41 1.37
N THR A 58 -1.34 -8.24 0.51
CA THR A 58 -0.05 -8.94 0.65
C THR A 58 0.88 -8.10 1.53
N VAL A 59 1.28 -8.62 2.69
CA VAL A 59 2.26 -7.97 3.56
C VAL A 59 3.65 -8.54 3.28
N THR A 60 4.58 -7.69 2.84
CA THR A 60 5.95 -8.09 2.50
C THR A 60 6.88 -7.95 3.69
N GLY A 61 8.09 -8.54 3.60
CA GLY A 61 9.20 -8.19 4.48
C GLY A 61 9.55 -6.70 4.43
N THR A 62 10.39 -6.27 5.38
CA THR A 62 10.85 -4.89 5.48
C THR A 62 11.81 -4.54 4.33
N GLY A 63 11.84 -3.26 3.94
CA GLY A 63 12.76 -2.78 2.91
C GLY A 63 12.11 -1.83 1.90
N CYS A 64 12.65 -1.79 0.69
CA CYS A 64 12.17 -0.89 -0.37
C CYS A 64 10.93 -1.42 -1.12
N GLY A 65 10.63 -2.72 -1.04
CA GLY A 65 9.47 -3.32 -1.73
C GLY A 65 9.41 -2.96 -3.22
N ALA A 66 8.20 -2.62 -3.69
CA ALA A 66 7.95 -2.21 -5.09
C ALA A 66 8.58 -0.87 -5.50
N CYS A 67 9.13 -0.08 -4.57
CA CYS A 67 9.52 1.32 -4.80
C CYS A 67 10.55 1.51 -5.93
N ILE A 68 11.38 0.50 -6.18
CA ILE A 68 12.48 0.56 -7.18
C ILE A 68 12.24 -0.32 -8.40
N GLY A 69 11.07 -0.96 -8.51
CA GLY A 69 10.73 -1.78 -9.67
C GLY A 69 11.59 -3.04 -9.85
N ARG A 70 12.26 -3.54 -8.80
CA ARG A 70 13.10 -4.74 -8.86
C ARG A 70 12.42 -6.01 -8.34
N HIS A 71 11.51 -5.87 -7.38
CA HIS A 71 10.78 -6.98 -6.78
C HIS A 71 9.52 -6.47 -6.08
N GLY A 72 8.66 -7.38 -5.63
CA GLY A 72 7.58 -7.04 -4.69
C GLY A 72 6.46 -6.19 -5.28
N GLY A 73 6.12 -6.39 -6.56
CA GLY A 73 5.02 -5.69 -7.23
C GLY A 73 5.44 -4.84 -8.42
N ILE A 74 6.31 -5.38 -9.27
CA ILE A 74 6.75 -4.72 -10.51
C ILE A 74 5.53 -4.45 -11.39
N LEU A 75 5.48 -3.26 -11.99
CA LEU A 75 4.42 -2.86 -12.91
C LEU A 75 4.72 -3.30 -14.34
N ALA A 76 3.74 -3.95 -14.95
CA ALA A 76 3.71 -4.25 -16.37
C ALA A 76 3.27 -3.03 -17.20
N ALA A 77 3.44 -3.12 -18.52
CA ALA A 77 3.00 -2.07 -19.43
C ALA A 77 1.48 -1.89 -19.35
N GLY A 78 1.02 -0.63 -19.24
CA GLY A 78 -0.40 -0.28 -19.10
C GLY A 78 -0.99 -0.44 -17.70
N GLU A 79 -0.22 -0.96 -16.73
CA GLU A 79 -0.66 -0.98 -15.32
C GLU A 79 -0.58 0.39 -14.67
N ARG A 80 -1.42 0.60 -13.66
CA ARG A 80 -1.48 1.82 -12.86
C ARG A 80 -1.26 1.49 -11.40
N ALA A 81 -0.41 2.26 -10.73
CA ALA A 81 -0.19 2.16 -9.30
C ALA A 81 -0.53 3.48 -8.61
N LEU A 82 -1.26 3.38 -7.50
CA LEU A 82 -1.31 4.42 -6.49
C LEU A 82 -0.45 4.00 -5.30
N THR A 83 0.53 4.83 -4.95
CA THR A 83 1.59 4.48 -4.01
C THR A 83 1.81 5.58 -2.98
N THR A 84 2.24 5.19 -1.78
CA THR A 84 2.60 6.10 -0.69
C THR A 84 4.11 6.39 -0.67
N MET A 85 4.74 6.36 -1.84
CA MET A 85 6.14 6.73 -1.99
C MET A 85 6.28 8.20 -2.41
N ASN A 86 7.50 8.69 -2.50
CA ASN A 86 7.79 10.09 -2.81
C ASN A 86 8.30 10.35 -4.23
N ARG A 87 8.27 9.35 -5.11
CA ARG A 87 8.82 9.44 -6.48
C ARG A 87 7.88 8.77 -7.45
N ASN A 88 7.63 9.35 -8.61
CA ASN A 88 6.76 8.77 -9.64
C ASN A 88 7.28 9.00 -11.06
N PHE A 89 8.60 9.13 -11.23
CA PHE A 89 9.18 9.26 -12.56
C PHE A 89 8.98 7.99 -13.40
N ILE A 90 9.00 8.15 -14.72
CA ILE A 90 8.75 7.09 -15.70
C ILE A 90 9.67 5.88 -15.45
N GLY A 91 9.10 4.67 -15.45
CA GLY A 91 9.85 3.43 -15.24
C GLY A 91 10.29 3.16 -13.79
N ARG A 92 9.87 3.99 -12.82
CA ARG A 92 10.32 3.85 -11.43
C ARG A 92 9.96 2.50 -10.79
N MET A 93 8.79 1.96 -11.11
CA MET A 93 8.26 0.72 -10.54
C MET A 93 8.27 -0.46 -11.53
N GLY A 94 8.96 -0.33 -12.66
CA GLY A 94 9.00 -1.37 -13.69
C GLY A 94 8.90 -0.75 -15.08
N SER A 95 7.83 -1.09 -15.81
CA SER A 95 7.62 -0.64 -17.18
C SER A 95 7.59 0.90 -17.31
N PRO A 96 8.26 1.48 -18.33
CA PRO A 96 8.09 2.89 -18.71
C PRO A 96 6.68 3.25 -19.17
N GLN A 97 5.86 2.26 -19.54
CA GLN A 97 4.47 2.44 -19.97
C GLN A 97 3.48 2.32 -18.79
N ALA A 98 3.97 2.20 -17.55
CA ALA A 98 3.13 2.19 -16.36
C ALA A 98 2.91 3.62 -15.81
N GLU A 99 1.75 3.84 -15.19
CA GLU A 99 1.39 5.13 -14.59
C GLU A 99 1.49 5.05 -13.07
N ILE A 100 2.11 6.04 -12.43
CA ILE A 100 2.36 6.06 -10.98
C ILE A 100 1.78 7.34 -10.36
N TYR A 101 0.87 7.17 -9.41
CA TYR A 101 0.22 8.25 -8.66
C TYR A 101 0.67 8.20 -7.20
N LEU A 102 1.00 9.37 -6.65
CA LEU A 102 1.42 9.50 -5.25
C LEU A 102 0.23 9.91 -4.39
N ALA A 103 0.08 9.30 -3.23
CA ALA A 103 -1.01 9.62 -2.32
C ALA A 103 -0.68 9.31 -0.85
N SER A 104 -1.52 9.80 0.05
CA SER A 104 -1.48 9.46 1.48
C SER A 104 -1.88 8.00 1.74
N PRO A 105 -1.53 7.43 2.91
CA PRO A 105 -2.02 6.11 3.32
C PRO A 105 -3.55 6.00 3.35
N ALA A 106 -4.24 7.05 3.81
CA ALA A 106 -5.71 7.07 3.85
C ALA A 106 -6.31 6.98 2.43
N THR A 107 -5.82 7.79 1.49
CA THR A 107 -6.24 7.73 0.09
C THR A 107 -5.94 6.37 -0.54
N ALA A 108 -4.79 5.77 -0.19
CA ALA A 108 -4.44 4.43 -0.66
C ALA A 108 -5.38 3.35 -0.14
N ALA A 109 -5.80 3.43 1.12
CA ALA A 109 -6.78 2.51 1.69
C ALA A 109 -8.17 2.66 1.04
N ALA A 110 -8.64 3.89 0.83
CA ALA A 110 -9.91 4.14 0.14
C ALA A 110 -9.88 3.65 -1.33
N THR A 111 -8.75 3.86 -2.01
CA THR A 111 -8.52 3.36 -3.37
C THR A 111 -8.49 1.84 -3.42
N ALA A 112 -7.87 1.19 -2.43
CA ALA A 112 -7.83 -0.27 -2.31
C ALA A 112 -9.23 -0.89 -2.18
N LEU A 113 -10.15 -0.23 -1.48
CA LEU A 113 -11.53 -0.70 -1.33
C LEU A 113 -12.34 -0.54 -2.62
N THR A 114 -12.13 0.54 -3.36
CA THR A 114 -12.98 0.92 -4.51
C THR A 114 -12.44 0.49 -5.86
N GLY A 115 -11.13 0.19 -5.96
CA GLY A 115 -10.47 -0.14 -7.22
C GLY A 115 -10.23 1.05 -8.15
N ARG A 116 -10.43 2.28 -7.66
CA ARG A 116 -10.18 3.53 -8.39
C ARG A 116 -9.72 4.62 -7.42
N ILE A 117 -8.97 5.60 -7.91
CA ILE A 117 -8.46 6.70 -7.07
C ILE A 117 -9.64 7.39 -6.39
N THR A 118 -9.66 7.34 -5.06
CA THR A 118 -10.82 7.73 -4.25
C THR A 118 -10.43 8.63 -3.10
N ASP A 119 -11.24 9.67 -2.88
CA ASP A 119 -11.12 10.58 -1.74
C ASP A 119 -11.41 9.82 -0.42
N PRO A 120 -10.52 9.90 0.59
CA PRO A 120 -10.68 9.12 1.81
C PRO A 120 -11.78 9.64 2.75
N ARG A 121 -12.33 10.85 2.58
CA ARG A 121 -13.29 11.46 3.52
C ARG A 121 -14.54 10.61 3.74
N GLY A 122 -14.99 9.84 2.75
CA GLY A 122 -16.12 8.91 2.89
C GLY A 122 -15.78 7.60 3.64
N TYR A 123 -14.53 7.39 4.01
CA TYR A 123 -14.00 6.14 4.57
C TYR A 123 -13.23 6.35 5.88
N LEU A 124 -12.98 7.59 6.28
CA LEU A 124 -12.42 7.95 7.58
C LEU A 124 -13.57 7.94 8.59
N ALA A 125 -13.41 7.17 9.67
CA ALA A 125 -14.33 7.13 10.81
C ALA A 125 -14.03 8.26 11.79
#